data_AF-A0A7X9C4H0-F1
#
_entry.id   AF-A0A7X9C4H0-F1
#
_cell.length_a   1.000
_cell.length_b   1.000
_cell.length_c   1.000
_cell.angle_alpha   90.00
_cell.angle_beta   90.00
_cell.angle_gamma   90.00
#
_symmetry.space_group_name_H-M   'P 1'
#
loop_
_entity.id
_entity.type
_entity.pdbx_description
1 polymer ?
#
loop_
_entity_poly.entity_id
_entity_poly.type
_entity_poly.pdbx_seq_one_letter_code
_entity_poly.pdbx_strand_id
1 'polypeptide(L)'
;MGNFLEKFQSHNRAVRQEMKDEEVAIVQEEYIVKAAAAMLDAKVKEDKIKELLSKYWDIRPSDAMQFLKTAKDIYLEEQKCQTMKNRR
;
A
#
# COMPACT_ATOMS: atom_id res chain seq x y z
N MET A 1 -21.98 -15.89 -37.52
CA MET A 1 -21.64 -16.42 -36.18
C MET A 1 -20.39 -15.73 -35.58
N GLY A 2 -20.26 -14.40 -35.65
CA GLY A 2 -19.08 -13.68 -35.08
C GLY A 2 -19.24 -13.25 -33.62
N ASN A 3 -20.47 -13.12 -33.13
CA ASN A 3 -20.74 -12.38 -31.90
C ASN A 3 -20.47 -13.15 -30.59
N PHE A 4 -20.41 -14.48 -30.61
CA PHE A 4 -20.19 -15.26 -29.39
C PHE A 4 -18.71 -15.30 -28.99
N LEU A 5 -17.83 -15.53 -29.97
CA LEU A 5 -16.39 -15.62 -29.73
C LEU A 5 -15.81 -14.28 -29.28
N GLU A 6 -16.23 -13.17 -29.90
CA GLU A 6 -15.81 -11.82 -29.51
C GLU A 6 -16.29 -11.45 -28.09
N LYS A 7 -17.55 -11.75 -27.74
CA LYS A 7 -18.09 -11.51 -26.39
C LYS A 7 -17.39 -12.33 -25.32
N PHE A 8 -17.07 -13.59 -25.62
CA PHE A 8 -16.34 -14.46 -24.69
C PHE A 8 -14.89 -13.97 -24.48
N GLN A 9 -14.23 -13.53 -25.55
CA GLN A 9 -12.87 -12.97 -25.44
C GLN A 9 -12.85 -11.61 -24.73
N SER A 10 -13.83 -10.74 -24.97
CA SER A 10 -13.93 -9.45 -24.27
C SER A 10 -14.17 -9.66 -22.77
N HIS A 11 -15.03 -10.62 -22.40
CA HIS A 11 -15.27 -10.97 -21.01
C HIS A 11 -14.00 -11.50 -20.32
N ASN A 12 -13.28 -12.43 -20.94
CA ASN A 12 -12.03 -12.94 -20.39
C ASN A 12 -10.92 -11.88 -20.28
N ARG A 13 -10.89 -10.88 -21.18
CA ARG A 13 -9.97 -9.73 -21.06
C ARG A 13 -10.35 -8.84 -19.88
N ALA A 14 -11.63 -8.55 -19.69
CA ALA A 14 -12.12 -7.74 -18.57
C ALA A 14 -11.81 -8.41 -17.22
N VAL A 15 -12.13 -9.70 -17.08
CA VAL A 15 -11.84 -10.47 -15.84
C VAL A 15 -10.34 -10.49 -15.53
N ARG A 16 -9.49 -10.66 -16.55
CA ARG A 16 -8.03 -10.61 -16.37
C ARG A 16 -7.51 -9.21 -16.04
N GLN A 17 -8.20 -8.16 -16.47
CA GLN A 17 -7.84 -6.78 -16.17
C GLN A 17 -8.21 -6.46 -14.73
N GLU A 18 -9.40 -6.85 -14.28
CA GLU A 18 -9.84 -6.70 -12.88
C GLU A 18 -8.88 -7.38 -11.91
N MET A 19 -8.44 -8.61 -12.19
CA MET A 19 -7.44 -9.31 -11.35
C MET A 19 -6.11 -8.55 -11.26
N LYS A 20 -5.66 -7.95 -12.37
CA LYS A 20 -4.41 -7.16 -12.38
C LYS A 20 -4.58 -5.85 -11.62
N ASP A 21 -5.71 -5.19 -11.78
CA ASP A 21 -5.99 -3.93 -11.11
C ASP A 21 -6.10 -4.15 -9.59
N GLU A 22 -6.63 -5.30 -9.15
CA GLU A 22 -6.66 -5.72 -7.74
C GLU A 22 -5.25 -5.99 -7.19
N GLU A 23 -4.41 -6.75 -7.90
CA GLU A 23 -3.02 -6.97 -7.51
C GLU A 23 -2.22 -5.65 -7.45
N VAL A 24 -2.44 -4.74 -8.41
CA VAL A 24 -1.78 -3.43 -8.43
C VAL A 24 -2.22 -2.57 -7.24
N ALA A 25 -3.50 -2.62 -6.86
CA ALA A 25 -4.02 -1.90 -5.70
C ALA A 25 -3.37 -2.38 -4.39
N ILE A 26 -3.28 -3.70 -4.19
CA ILE A 26 -2.63 -4.29 -3.01
C ILE A 26 -1.16 -3.87 -2.93
N VAL A 27 -0.44 -3.95 -4.06
CA VAL A 27 0.98 -3.58 -4.12
C VAL A 27 1.18 -2.08 -3.86
N GLN A 28 0.29 -1.21 -4.37
CA GLN A 28 0.35 0.22 -4.10
C GLN A 28 0.19 0.53 -2.61
N GLU A 29 -0.78 -0.09 -1.94
CA GLU A 29 -0.98 0.07 -0.50
C GLU A 29 0.27 -0.34 0.30
N GLU A 30 0.88 -1.48 -0.05
CA GLU A 30 2.12 -1.91 0.59
C GLU A 30 3.28 -0.90 0.39
N TYR A 31 3.42 -0.33 -0.81
CA TYR A 31 4.45 0.67 -1.09
C TYR A 31 4.21 1.96 -0.30
N ILE A 32 2.96 2.39 -0.16
CA ILE A 32 2.59 3.57 0.66
C ILE A 32 2.99 3.35 2.12
N VAL A 33 2.69 2.17 2.67
CA VAL A 33 3.04 1.80 4.05
C VAL A 33 4.56 1.76 4.24
N LYS A 34 5.31 1.15 3.31
CA LYS A 34 6.79 1.13 3.36
C LYS A 34 7.39 2.52 3.25
N ALA A 35 6.85 3.39 2.39
CA ALA A 35 7.28 4.78 2.28
C ALA A 35 7.02 5.55 3.58
N ALA A 36 5.84 5.37 4.19
CA ALA A 36 5.51 5.98 5.47
C ALA A 36 6.44 5.50 6.60
N ALA A 37 6.76 4.20 6.63
CA ALA A 37 7.72 3.63 7.58
C ALA A 37 9.13 4.22 7.40
N ALA A 38 9.61 4.33 6.15
CA ALA A 38 10.91 4.94 5.86
C ALA A 38 10.97 6.43 6.27
N MET A 39 9.87 7.17 6.13
CA MET A 39 9.78 8.56 6.60
C MET A 39 9.76 8.66 8.13
N LEU A 40 9.12 7.70 8.81
CA LEU A 40 9.17 7.60 10.27
C LEU A 40 10.59 7.29 10.77
N ASP A 41 11.29 6.38 10.09
CA ASP A 41 12.71 6.07 10.35
C ASP A 41 13.62 7.30 10.19
N ALA A 42 13.35 8.10 9.16
CA ALA A 42 14.03 9.38 8.93
C ALA A 42 13.67 10.49 9.93
N LYS A 43 12.85 10.19 10.96
CA LYS A 43 12.36 11.13 11.99
C LYS A 43 11.58 12.32 11.41
N VAL A 44 10.89 12.12 10.29
CA VAL A 44 10.00 13.14 9.73
C VAL A 44 8.78 13.30 10.64
N LYS A 45 8.34 14.54 10.87
CA LYS A 45 7.12 14.81 11.67
C LYS A 45 5.91 14.16 11.02
N GLU A 46 5.05 13.53 11.81
CA GLU A 46 3.86 12.82 11.33
C GLU A 46 2.94 13.68 10.47
N ASP A 47 2.76 14.95 10.84
CA ASP A 47 1.95 15.90 10.05
C ASP A 47 2.55 16.14 8.66
N LYS A 48 3.89 16.17 8.57
CA LYS A 48 4.61 16.29 7.31
C LYS A 48 4.48 15.03 6.47
N ILE A 49 4.49 13.85 7.10
CA ILE A 49 4.26 12.58 6.40
C ILE A 49 2.84 12.54 5.83
N LYS A 50 1.83 12.96 6.59
CA LYS A 50 0.43 13.05 6.12
C LYS A 50 0.30 14.01 4.93
N GLU A 51 0.93 15.19 4.99
CA GLU A 51 0.97 16.13 3.87
C GLU A 51 1.62 15.51 2.62
N LEU A 52 2.74 14.80 2.78
CA LEU A 52 3.45 14.17 1.67
C LEU A 52 2.64 13.02 1.05
N LEU A 53 2.06 12.15 1.88
CA LEU A 53 1.21 11.05 1.42
C LEU A 53 -0.01 11.58 0.68
N SER A 54 -0.67 12.62 1.21
CA SER A 54 -1.83 13.23 0.56
C SER A 54 -1.44 13.94 -0.75
N LYS A 55 -0.28 14.61 -0.80
CA LYS A 55 0.17 15.33 -2.01
C LYS A 55 0.64 14.42 -3.14
N TYR A 56 1.34 13.33 -2.83
CA TYR A 56 1.99 12.50 -3.85
C TYR A 56 1.19 11.26 -4.26
N TRP A 57 0.33 10.74 -3.37
CA TRP A 57 -0.52 9.58 -3.67
C TRP A 57 -2.00 9.94 -3.78
N ASP A 58 -2.37 11.22 -3.69
CA ASP A 58 -3.75 11.73 -3.75
C ASP A 58 -4.70 11.05 -2.74
N ILE A 59 -4.13 10.62 -1.62
CA ILE A 59 -4.83 9.90 -0.55
C ILE A 59 -5.54 10.93 0.33
N ARG A 60 -6.77 10.60 0.75
CA ARG A 60 -7.48 11.43 1.74
C ARG A 60 -6.70 11.50 3.05
N PRO A 61 -6.70 12.64 3.76
CA PRO A 61 -6.02 12.77 5.04
C PRO A 61 -6.43 11.72 6.09
N SER A 62 -7.68 11.23 6.03
CA SER A 62 -8.18 10.13 6.87
C SER A 62 -7.41 8.84 6.65
N ASP A 63 -7.18 8.51 5.39
CA ASP A 63 -6.61 7.22 4.97
C ASP A 63 -5.09 7.29 5.13
N ALA A 64 -4.47 8.45 4.85
CA ALA A 64 -3.08 8.73 5.17
C ALA A 64 -2.78 8.54 6.67
N MET A 65 -3.73 8.86 7.55
CA MET A 65 -3.61 8.61 8.99
C MET A 65 -3.69 7.11 9.33
N GLN A 66 -4.54 6.34 8.62
CA GLN A 66 -4.56 4.88 8.76
C GLN A 66 -3.25 4.26 8.30
N PHE A 67 -2.73 4.62 7.13
CA PHE A 67 -1.45 4.12 6.62
C PHE A 67 -0.29 4.45 7.57
N LEU A 68 -0.27 5.65 8.15
CA LEU A 68 0.74 6.03 9.13
C LEU A 68 0.64 5.20 10.43
N LYS A 69 -0.57 4.85 10.87
CA LYS A 69 -0.77 3.95 12.01
C LYS A 69 -0.29 2.54 11.69
N THR A 70 -0.65 1.99 10.54
CA THR A 70 -0.19 0.68 10.07
C THR A 70 1.34 0.63 9.95
N ALA A 71 1.96 1.67 9.40
CA ALA A 71 3.41 1.79 9.31
C ALA A 71 4.09 1.80 10.70
N LYS A 72 3.51 2.49 11.67
CA LYS A 72 3.98 2.46 13.06
C LYS A 72 3.86 1.09 13.70
N ASP A 73 2.76 0.39 13.48
CA ASP A 73 2.52 -0.94 14.04
C ASP A 73 3.52 -1.95 13.46
N ILE A 74 3.77 -1.92 12.15
CA ILE A 74 4.80 -2.73 11.47
C ILE A 74 6.19 -2.38 12.01
N TYR A 75 6.51 -1.10 12.14
CA TYR A 75 7.78 -0.65 12.67
C TYR A 75 8.02 -1.10 14.12
N LEU A 76 6.97 -1.07 14.96
CA LEU A 76 7.03 -1.58 16.33
C LEU A 76 7.26 -3.09 16.38
N GLU A 77 6.59 -3.85 15.51
CA GLU A 77 6.75 -5.30 15.38
C GLU A 77 8.17 -5.67 14.91
N GLU A 78 8.73 -4.93 13.95
CA GLU A 78 10.12 -5.13 13.50
C GLU A 78 11.14 -4.84 14.60
N GLN A 79 10.97 -3.74 15.35
CA GLN A 79 11.84 -3.43 16.49
C GLN A 79 11.76 -4.47 17.62
N LYS A 80 10.57 -5.00 17.92
CA LYS A 80 10.40 -6.12 18.87
C LYS A 80 11.12 -7.38 18.38
N CYS A 81 11.05 -7.65 17.09
CA CYS A 81 11.68 -8.84 16.50
C CYS A 81 13.22 -8.72 16.48
N GLN A 82 13.78 -7.53 16.24
CA GLN A 82 15.23 -7.29 16.35
C GLN A 82 15.74 -7.31 17.80
N THR A 83 14.99 -6.75 18.76
CA THR A 83 15.35 -6.80 20.18
C THR A 83 15.28 -8.22 20.76
N MET A 84 14.40 -9.09 20.25
CA MET A 84 14.38 -10.51 20.60
C MET A 84 15.54 -11.30 19.96
N LYS A 85 15.98 -10.94 18.75
CA LYS A 85 17.15 -11.56 18.10
C LYS A 85 18.48 -11.22 18.80
N ASN A 86 18.62 -10.00 19.33
CA ASN A 86 19.83 -9.57 20.05
C ASN A 86 19.93 -10.09 21.50
N ARG A 87 18.94 -10.86 21.98
CA ARG A 87 18.93 -11.47 23.32
C ARG A 87 19.21 -12.98 23.32
N ARG A 88 19.52 -13.57 22.16
CA ARG A 88 20.05 -14.94 22.02
C ARG A 88 21.53 -14.89 21.68
#